data_AF-A0AAD7JI56-F1
#
_entry.id   AF-A0AAD7JI56-F1
#
_cell.length_a   1.000
_cell.length_b   1.000
_cell.length_c   1.000
_cell.angle_alpha   90.00
_cell.angle_beta   90.00
_cell.angle_gamma   90.00
#
_symmetry.space_group_name_H-M   'P 1'
#
loop_
_entity.id
_entity.type
_entity.pdbx_description
1 polymer ?
#
loop_
_entity_poly.entity_id
_entity_poly.type
_entity_poly.pdbx_seq_one_letter_code
_entity_poly.pdbx_strand_id
1 'polypeptide(L)'
;MRVFDWDGYAFLLLHTPLCFSTLSSTPTPVIDADRNILLVLGGEPPNDLTWGPDVANDAAARMQEAAIEIYTEPKWRRKAGVAADAPRRGSHAAKHVGVAMGGGQCFPQNLAHSVRNLAVFAGLFGFKSLERLAGWTNLLFMVFAPDLHEYYRATYAALCDWDRLQSRAKHIRRNFPERFSVFTTATYNFGPVTVTLPHIDFGNLAWGWCAITALGNFDPDRGGHLVLWDLKLIIRFPPGSTILLPSAILRHSNLKIGPNETRFSFTQFTPAGIFRWVYNDFRTDKDINGSKNTTPEQHQRRKRDREGRWREGIKMYRKWDGPVK
;
A
#
# COMPACT_ATOMS: atom_id res chain seq x y z
N MET A 1 28.37 -19.32 8.54
CA MET A 1 27.18 -18.47 8.32
C MET A 1 27.67 -17.19 7.68
N ARG A 2 27.60 -17.07 6.35
CA ARG A 2 28.03 -15.85 5.65
C ARG A 2 26.82 -15.19 5.02
N VAL A 3 26.59 -13.96 5.43
CA VAL A 3 25.59 -12.99 4.95
C VAL A 3 26.19 -12.36 3.69
N PHE A 4 25.53 -12.40 2.53
CA PHE A 4 26.06 -11.79 1.28
C PHE A 4 25.01 -11.33 0.28
N ASP A 5 25.40 -10.27 -0.42
CA ASP A 5 24.73 -9.02 -0.89
C ASP A 5 23.48 -9.10 -1.81
N TRP A 6 22.34 -8.65 -1.28
CA TRP A 6 21.16 -8.11 -1.97
C TRP A 6 20.36 -7.20 -1.01
N ASP A 7 19.81 -6.09 -1.51
CA ASP A 7 19.03 -5.12 -0.71
C ASP A 7 17.63 -5.59 -0.27
N GLY A 8 17.41 -6.90 -0.19
CA GLY A 8 16.20 -7.42 0.43
C GLY A 8 16.01 -8.94 0.50
N TYR A 9 16.98 -9.76 0.93
CA TYR A 9 16.85 -11.24 0.95
C TYR A 9 15.51 -11.78 1.43
N ALA A 10 14.97 -12.77 0.71
CA ALA A 10 13.92 -13.65 1.20
C ALA A 10 14.55 -14.94 1.76
N PHE A 11 14.41 -15.21 3.06
CA PHE A 11 14.76 -16.53 3.60
C PHE A 11 13.68 -17.54 3.24
N LEU A 12 14.02 -18.54 2.42
CA LEU A 12 13.28 -19.80 2.30
C LEU A 12 13.85 -20.79 3.33
N LEU A 13 13.01 -21.31 4.22
CA LEU A 13 13.37 -22.46 5.05
C LEU A 13 13.44 -23.71 4.16
N LEU A 14 14.57 -23.98 3.49
CA LEU A 14 15.08 -25.30 3.05
C LEU A 14 16.43 -25.14 2.32
N HIS A 15 17.35 -26.09 2.54
CA HIS A 15 18.80 -26.02 2.33
C HIS A 15 19.30 -25.83 0.88
N THR A 16 20.18 -24.84 0.62
CA THR A 16 21.52 -24.95 -0.04
C THR A 16 22.12 -23.55 -0.33
N PRO A 17 23.47 -23.35 -0.29
CA PRO A 17 24.07 -22.05 -0.55
C PRO A 17 24.49 -21.90 -2.02
N LEU A 18 24.00 -20.86 -2.70
CA LEU A 18 24.53 -20.40 -3.99
C LEU A 18 25.07 -18.98 -3.84
N CYS A 19 26.24 -18.74 -4.41
CA CYS A 19 27.00 -17.49 -4.29
C CYS A 19 26.69 -16.57 -5.48
N PHE A 20 26.33 -15.32 -5.21
CA PHE A 20 26.28 -14.25 -6.23
C PHE A 20 26.89 -12.97 -5.64
N SER A 21 27.64 -12.24 -6.46
CA SER A 21 28.31 -10.98 -6.10
C SER A 21 27.66 -9.79 -6.81
N THR A 22 27.69 -8.65 -6.12
CA THR A 22 27.45 -7.25 -6.53
C THR A 22 26.05 -6.66 -6.27
N LEU A 23 26.08 -5.57 -5.47
CA LEU A 23 25.13 -4.46 -5.36
C LEU A 23 24.26 -4.29 -6.62
N SER A 24 23.00 -4.74 -6.55
CA SER A 24 22.03 -4.43 -7.59
C SER A 24 20.63 -4.28 -6.98
N SER A 25 20.18 -3.02 -6.93
CA SER A 25 18.84 -2.54 -6.61
C SER A 25 17.80 -2.89 -7.69
N THR A 26 17.90 -4.07 -8.29
CA THR A 26 17.02 -4.47 -9.40
C THR A 26 15.67 -4.92 -8.83
N PRO A 27 14.55 -4.30 -9.26
CA PRO A 27 13.23 -4.76 -8.89
C PRO A 27 13.05 -6.23 -9.24
N THR A 28 12.67 -7.04 -8.24
CA THR A 28 12.60 -8.50 -8.36
C THR A 28 11.16 -8.98 -8.22
N PRO A 29 10.54 -9.52 -9.28
CA PRO A 29 9.20 -10.09 -9.19
C PRO A 29 9.22 -11.41 -8.44
N VAL A 30 8.17 -11.67 -7.65
CA VAL A 30 7.88 -12.99 -7.10
C VAL A 30 6.69 -13.54 -7.86
N ILE A 31 6.84 -14.74 -8.40
CA ILE A 31 5.86 -15.35 -9.30
C ILE A 31 5.16 -16.54 -8.65
N ASP A 32 3.92 -16.82 -9.07
CA ASP A 32 3.22 -18.05 -8.71
C ASP A 32 3.54 -19.21 -9.67
N ALA A 33 2.95 -20.38 -9.44
CA ALA A 33 3.14 -21.58 -10.24
C ALA A 33 2.70 -21.41 -11.71
N ASP A 34 1.77 -20.50 -11.98
CA ASP A 34 1.29 -20.18 -13.33
C ASP A 34 2.15 -19.06 -13.97
N ARG A 35 3.25 -18.66 -13.34
CA ARG A 35 4.12 -17.54 -13.73
C ARG A 35 3.44 -16.18 -13.70
N ASN A 36 2.31 -16.01 -12.99
CA ASN A 36 1.80 -14.66 -12.73
C ASN A 36 2.77 -13.96 -11.77
N ILE A 37 3.11 -12.70 -12.06
CA ILE A 37 3.82 -11.86 -11.09
C ILE A 37 2.83 -11.58 -9.96
N LEU A 38 3.05 -12.20 -8.80
CA LEU A 38 2.18 -12.10 -7.63
C LEU A 38 2.43 -10.79 -6.89
N LEU A 39 3.71 -10.41 -6.76
CA LEU A 39 4.19 -9.19 -6.10
C LEU A 39 5.56 -8.80 -6.68
N VAL A 40 6.03 -7.58 -6.38
CA VAL A 40 7.37 -7.14 -6.75
C VAL A 40 8.11 -6.52 -5.58
N LEU A 41 9.32 -7.04 -5.34
CA LEU A 41 10.32 -6.47 -4.43
C LEU A 41 10.98 -5.31 -5.18
N GLY A 42 10.40 -4.13 -5.06
CA GLY A 42 10.75 -2.96 -5.86
C GLY A 42 12.06 -2.29 -5.47
N GLY A 43 12.48 -2.41 -4.21
CA GLY A 43 13.71 -1.78 -3.71
C GLY A 43 13.70 -0.26 -3.92
N GLU A 44 14.87 0.28 -4.21
CA GLU A 44 15.10 1.68 -4.54
C GLU A 44 15.30 1.86 -6.06
N PRO A 45 15.04 3.04 -6.64
CA PRO A 45 15.37 3.30 -8.03
C PRO A 45 16.85 3.04 -8.31
N PRO A 46 17.18 2.27 -9.36
CA PRO A 46 18.56 2.03 -9.72
C PRO A 46 19.24 3.32 -10.15
N ASN A 47 20.51 3.47 -9.76
CA ASN A 47 21.38 4.60 -10.11
C ASN A 47 20.95 5.98 -9.55
N ASP A 48 20.05 6.01 -8.56
CA ASP A 48 19.67 7.24 -7.86
C ASP A 48 20.37 7.32 -6.50
N LEU A 49 21.61 7.82 -6.51
CA LEU A 49 22.42 7.98 -5.29
C LEU A 49 21.80 8.97 -4.28
N THR A 50 20.81 9.76 -4.71
CA THR A 50 20.10 10.70 -3.83
C THR A 50 18.93 10.05 -3.10
N TRP A 51 18.56 8.81 -3.44
CA TRP A 51 17.35 8.18 -2.93
C TRP A 51 17.37 7.99 -1.40
N GLY A 52 18.42 7.37 -0.86
CA GLY A 52 18.60 7.26 0.58
C GLY A 52 18.62 8.63 1.29
N PRO A 53 19.60 9.50 1.00
CA PRO A 53 19.81 10.75 1.76
C PRO A 53 18.73 11.81 1.53
N ASP A 54 18.26 12.01 0.29
CA ASP A 54 17.40 13.14 -0.06
C ASP A 54 15.92 12.77 -0.18
N VAL A 55 15.60 11.47 -0.31
CA VAL A 55 14.22 10.99 -0.44
C VAL A 55 13.79 10.24 0.82
N ALA A 56 14.44 9.13 1.16
CA ALA A 56 14.03 8.29 2.28
C ALA A 56 14.21 9.00 3.63
N ASN A 57 15.36 9.63 3.85
CA ASN A 57 15.63 10.36 5.10
C ASN A 57 14.76 11.61 5.26
N ASP A 58 14.62 12.44 4.21
CA ASP A 58 13.73 13.60 4.27
C ASP A 58 12.28 13.15 4.50
N ALA A 59 11.77 12.15 3.78
CA ALA A 59 10.42 11.64 4.00
C ALA A 59 10.18 11.17 5.44
N ALA A 60 11.16 10.46 6.03
CA ALA A 60 11.10 10.04 7.43
C ALA A 60 11.07 11.24 8.39
N ALA A 61 11.92 12.25 8.15
CA ALA A 61 11.96 13.48 8.94
C ALA A 61 10.63 14.25 8.86
N ARG A 62 10.06 14.43 7.66
CA ARG A 62 8.74 15.08 7.47
C ARG A 62 7.62 14.33 8.17
N MET A 63 7.64 12.99 8.12
CA MET A 63 6.67 12.18 8.85
C MET A 63 6.83 12.32 10.37
N GLN A 64 8.05 12.44 10.88
CA GLN A 64 8.30 12.67 12.30
C GLN A 64 7.77 14.05 12.75
N GLU A 65 8.04 15.12 11.99
CA GLU A 65 7.51 16.47 12.23
C GLU A 65 5.96 16.45 12.24
N ALA A 66 5.35 15.86 11.21
CA ALA A 66 3.90 15.73 11.09
C ALA A 66 3.28 14.93 12.25
N ALA A 67 3.96 13.91 12.77
CA ALA A 67 3.47 13.13 13.90
C ALA A 67 3.31 13.98 15.16
N ILE A 68 4.27 14.87 15.43
CA ILE A 68 4.26 15.80 16.57
C ILE A 68 3.05 16.75 16.45
N GLU A 69 2.81 17.27 15.25
CA GLU A 69 1.67 18.16 14.99
C GLU A 69 0.31 17.47 15.10
N ILE A 70 0.18 16.25 14.58
CA ILE A 70 -1.09 15.52 14.52
C ILE A 70 -1.51 14.98 15.89
N TYR A 71 -0.57 14.50 16.70
CA TYR A 71 -0.89 13.74 17.91
C TYR A 71 -0.79 14.51 19.23
N THR A 72 -0.17 15.71 19.23
CA THR A 72 0.20 16.53 20.40
C THR A 72 0.83 15.73 21.57
N GLU A 73 2.07 16.07 21.93
CA GLU A 73 2.80 15.41 23.02
C GLU A 73 2.06 15.60 24.37
N PRO A 74 1.26 14.62 24.81
CA PRO A 74 1.77 13.42 25.48
C PRO A 74 1.10 12.10 25.01
N LYS A 75 0.23 12.11 24.00
CA LYS A 75 -0.48 10.89 23.54
C LYS A 75 0.36 10.01 22.61
N TRP A 76 1.34 10.58 21.93
CA TRP A 76 2.27 9.88 21.03
C TRP A 76 3.12 8.81 21.75
N ARG A 77 3.48 9.02 23.01
CA ARG A 77 4.26 8.05 23.82
C ARG A 77 3.43 7.00 24.57
N ARG A 78 2.12 7.20 24.74
CA ARG A 78 1.26 6.39 25.66
C ARG A 78 0.60 5.14 25.07
N LYS A 79 1.01 4.66 23.89
CA LYS A 79 0.50 3.38 23.33
C LYS A 79 1.57 2.34 23.01
N ALA A 80 2.71 2.40 23.71
CA ALA A 80 3.62 1.26 23.83
C ALA A 80 3.25 0.44 25.08
N GLY A 81 2.13 -0.30 25.02
CA GLY A 81 1.66 -1.13 26.12
C GLY A 81 0.64 -2.13 25.60
N VAL A 82 0.92 -3.42 25.79
CA VAL A 82 0.09 -4.55 25.38
C VAL A 82 -1.21 -4.50 26.19
N ALA A 83 -2.26 -3.90 25.63
CA ALA A 83 -3.61 -4.09 26.11
C ALA A 83 -4.17 -5.38 25.51
N ALA A 84 -5.02 -6.09 26.26
CA ALA A 84 -5.71 -7.30 25.80
C ALA A 84 -6.53 -7.08 24.50
N ASP A 85 -6.87 -5.83 24.20
CA ASP A 85 -7.53 -5.36 22.97
C ASP A 85 -6.55 -4.64 22.01
N ALA A 86 -5.36 -5.19 21.79
CA ALA A 86 -4.40 -4.62 20.86
C ALA A 86 -5.08 -4.44 19.47
N PRO A 87 -4.98 -3.26 18.82
CA PRO A 87 -5.57 -3.08 17.50
C PRO A 87 -5.06 -4.17 16.55
N ARG A 88 -5.88 -4.61 15.59
CA ARG A 88 -5.59 -5.70 14.64
C ARG A 88 -4.19 -5.66 14.01
N ARG A 89 -3.62 -4.46 13.85
CA ARG A 89 -2.32 -4.21 13.20
C ARG A 89 -1.20 -3.91 14.19
N GLY A 90 -1.44 -3.86 15.50
CA GLY A 90 -0.53 -3.30 16.50
C GLY A 90 -0.93 -1.88 16.93
N SER A 91 -0.18 -1.32 17.87
CA SER A 91 -0.51 -0.06 18.55
C SER A 91 0.23 1.18 18.02
N HIS A 92 0.83 1.09 16.83
CA HIS A 92 1.57 2.20 16.22
C HIS A 92 0.63 3.32 15.76
N ALA A 93 1.16 4.54 15.70
CA ALA A 93 0.43 5.70 15.20
C ALA A 93 0.29 5.62 13.69
N ALA A 94 -0.95 5.60 13.19
CA ALA A 94 -1.22 5.59 11.75
C ALA A 94 -2.39 6.52 11.40
N LYS A 95 -2.28 7.20 10.25
CA LYS A 95 -3.37 7.96 9.65
C LYS A 95 -3.57 7.58 8.19
N HIS A 96 -4.79 7.19 7.87
CA HIS A 96 -5.26 7.01 6.49
C HIS A 96 -5.75 8.34 5.94
N VAL A 97 -5.40 8.67 4.70
CA VAL A 97 -5.81 9.90 4.00
C VAL A 97 -6.05 9.61 2.53
N GLY A 98 -6.99 10.34 1.93
CA GLY A 98 -7.40 10.15 0.54
C GLY A 98 -8.86 9.74 0.43
N VAL A 99 -9.24 9.18 -0.72
CA VAL A 99 -10.63 8.89 -1.07
C VAL A 99 -10.94 7.42 -0.80
N ALA A 100 -11.92 7.19 0.06
CA ALA A 100 -12.36 5.85 0.45
C ALA A 100 -13.88 5.71 0.34
N MET A 101 -14.34 4.46 0.35
CA MET A 101 -15.76 4.08 0.43
C MET A 101 -15.90 2.85 1.33
N GLY A 102 -16.70 2.95 2.38
CA GLY A 102 -16.84 1.93 3.43
C GLY A 102 -17.12 2.56 4.80
N GLY A 103 -17.20 1.74 5.85
CA GLY A 103 -17.34 2.23 7.23
C GLY A 103 -18.60 3.06 7.51
N GLY A 104 -19.69 2.82 6.76
CA GLY A 104 -20.94 3.56 6.89
C GLY A 104 -21.07 4.79 5.98
N GLN A 105 -20.06 5.10 5.16
CA GLN A 105 -20.20 6.14 4.13
C GLN A 105 -21.27 5.76 3.09
N CYS A 106 -22.11 6.71 2.72
CA CYS A 106 -23.14 6.54 1.68
C CYS A 106 -22.58 6.71 0.25
N PHE A 107 -21.43 7.36 0.11
CA PHE A 107 -20.75 7.56 -1.17
C PHE A 107 -19.22 7.77 -0.96
N PRO A 108 -18.40 7.61 -2.01
CA PRO A 108 -16.96 7.85 -1.91
C PRO A 108 -16.64 9.32 -1.64
N GLN A 109 -15.75 9.57 -0.68
CA GLN A 109 -15.31 10.91 -0.32
C GLN A 109 -13.91 10.87 0.30
N ASN A 110 -13.27 12.03 0.41
CA ASN A 110 -12.04 12.13 1.20
C ASN A 110 -12.33 11.78 2.66
N LEU A 111 -11.44 11.00 3.27
CA LEU A 111 -11.50 10.65 4.68
C LEU A 111 -11.54 11.90 5.55
N ALA A 112 -12.45 11.92 6.53
CA ALA A 112 -12.64 13.05 7.41
C ALA A 112 -11.47 13.21 8.38
N HIS A 113 -10.94 14.43 8.47
CA HIS A 113 -9.90 14.84 9.41
C HIS A 113 -10.19 16.26 9.90
N SER A 114 -9.59 16.64 11.02
CA SER A 114 -9.62 18.04 11.48
C SER A 114 -8.97 18.95 10.43
N VAL A 115 -9.37 20.23 10.38
CA VAL A 115 -8.77 21.23 9.47
C VAL A 115 -7.25 21.30 9.65
N ARG A 116 -6.79 21.24 10.91
CA ARG A 116 -5.36 21.17 11.26
C ARG A 116 -4.67 19.98 10.60
N ASN A 117 -5.21 18.77 10.76
CA ASN A 117 -4.58 17.56 10.21
C ASN A 117 -4.61 17.59 8.67
N LEU A 118 -5.66 18.11 8.06
CA LEU A 118 -5.73 18.28 6.61
C LEU A 118 -4.63 19.20 6.08
N ALA A 119 -4.28 20.27 6.80
CA ALA A 119 -3.17 21.15 6.44
C ALA A 119 -1.83 20.40 6.52
N VAL A 120 -1.61 19.61 7.58
CA VAL A 120 -0.40 18.77 7.73
C VAL A 120 -0.28 17.76 6.58
N PHE A 121 -1.37 17.06 6.24
CA PHE A 121 -1.36 16.10 5.13
C PHE A 121 -1.12 16.78 3.77
N ALA A 122 -1.69 17.97 3.55
CA ALA A 122 -1.44 18.74 2.34
C ALA A 122 0.05 19.13 2.22
N GLY A 123 0.68 19.51 3.33
CA GLY A 123 2.13 19.73 3.39
C GLY A 123 2.92 18.46 3.06
N LEU A 124 2.57 17.33 3.68
CA LEU A 124 3.23 16.05 3.42
C LEU A 124 3.19 15.65 1.94
N PHE A 125 2.05 15.79 1.28
CA PHE A 125 1.90 15.50 -0.14
C PHE A 125 2.62 16.50 -1.06
N GLY A 126 2.94 17.70 -0.56
CA GLY A 126 3.68 18.72 -1.29
C GLY A 126 5.21 18.56 -1.25
N PHE A 127 5.75 17.71 -0.36
CA PHE A 127 7.19 17.49 -0.30
C PHE A 127 7.70 16.65 -1.46
N LYS A 128 8.83 17.07 -2.04
CA LYS A 128 9.47 16.38 -3.18
C LYS A 128 9.88 14.96 -2.87
N SER A 129 10.30 14.67 -1.64
CA SER A 129 10.60 13.31 -1.19
C SER A 129 9.38 12.39 -1.31
N LEU A 130 8.22 12.82 -0.79
CA LEU A 130 6.98 12.03 -0.84
C LEU A 130 6.42 11.93 -2.28
N GLU A 131 6.53 12.98 -3.10
CA GLU A 131 6.21 12.91 -4.54
C GLU A 131 7.08 11.86 -5.25
N ARG A 132 8.39 11.83 -4.97
CA ARG A 132 9.33 10.86 -5.55
C ARG A 132 9.02 9.42 -5.10
N LEU A 133 8.73 9.20 -3.81
CA LEU A 133 8.27 7.90 -3.33
C LEU A 133 7.00 7.44 -4.07
N ALA A 134 6.01 8.33 -4.19
CA ALA A 134 4.78 8.02 -4.92
C ALA A 134 5.07 7.68 -6.38
N GLY A 135 5.86 8.51 -7.07
CA GLY A 135 6.27 8.28 -8.46
C GLY A 135 6.95 6.94 -8.67
N TRP A 136 7.89 6.55 -7.79
CA TRP A 136 8.57 5.25 -7.87
C TRP A 136 7.60 4.08 -7.75
N THR A 137 6.70 4.14 -6.77
CA THR A 137 5.69 3.09 -6.58
C THR A 137 4.75 2.97 -7.79
N ASN A 138 4.41 4.10 -8.42
CA ASN A 138 3.53 4.15 -9.59
C ASN A 138 4.23 3.57 -10.83
N LEU A 139 5.53 3.87 -11.02
CA LEU A 139 6.35 3.29 -12.08
C LEU A 139 6.49 1.78 -11.93
N LEU A 140 6.82 1.29 -10.73
CA LEU A 140 6.88 -0.14 -10.46
C LEU A 140 5.55 -0.84 -10.78
N PHE A 141 4.42 -0.24 -10.38
CA PHE A 141 3.11 -0.82 -10.66
C PHE A 141 2.85 -0.91 -12.17
N MET A 142 3.09 0.19 -12.90
CA MET A 142 2.90 0.25 -14.35
C MET A 142 3.77 -0.77 -15.11
N VAL A 143 5.02 -0.98 -14.67
CA VAL A 143 5.94 -1.93 -15.31
C VAL A 143 5.56 -3.39 -15.04
N PHE A 144 5.26 -3.72 -13.77
CA PHE A 144 5.09 -5.10 -13.34
C PHE A 144 3.65 -5.62 -13.43
N ALA A 145 2.65 -4.75 -13.47
CA ALA A 145 1.25 -5.13 -13.64
C ALA A 145 0.46 -4.04 -14.40
N PRO A 146 0.76 -3.80 -15.70
CA PRO A 146 0.16 -2.71 -16.49
C PRO A 146 -1.37 -2.77 -16.56
N ASP A 147 -1.97 -3.95 -16.75
CA ASP A 147 -3.43 -4.08 -16.84
C ASP A 147 -4.11 -3.77 -15.51
N LEU A 148 -3.50 -4.21 -14.39
CA LEU A 148 -3.99 -3.90 -13.06
C LEU A 148 -3.79 -2.42 -12.71
N HIS A 149 -2.68 -1.83 -13.13
CA HIS A 149 -2.41 -0.40 -13.00
C HIS A 149 -3.46 0.43 -13.76
N GLU A 150 -3.75 0.05 -15.02
CA GLU A 150 -4.79 0.69 -15.83
C GLU A 150 -6.17 0.54 -15.17
N TYR A 151 -6.48 -0.63 -14.58
CA TYR A 151 -7.72 -0.82 -13.83
C TYR A 151 -7.85 0.16 -12.65
N TYR A 152 -6.76 0.41 -11.91
CA TYR A 152 -6.73 1.42 -10.84
C TYR A 152 -6.91 2.83 -11.41
N ARG A 153 -6.17 3.16 -12.47
CA ARG A 153 -6.17 4.47 -13.12
C ARG A 153 -7.56 4.83 -13.65
N ALA A 154 -8.15 3.94 -14.47
CA ALA A 154 -9.47 4.11 -15.05
C ALA A 154 -10.58 4.18 -13.98
N THR A 155 -10.49 3.35 -12.93
CA THR A 155 -11.44 3.40 -11.81
C THR A 155 -11.40 4.77 -11.12
N TYR A 156 -10.20 5.29 -10.83
CA TYR A 156 -10.09 6.59 -10.16
C TYR A 156 -10.49 7.75 -11.09
N ALA A 157 -10.16 7.68 -12.38
CA ALA A 157 -10.61 8.66 -13.37
C ALA A 157 -12.15 8.73 -13.43
N ALA A 158 -12.80 7.57 -13.59
CA ALA A 158 -14.27 7.48 -13.60
C ALA A 158 -14.90 8.02 -12.31
N LEU A 159 -14.27 7.77 -11.15
CA LEU A 159 -14.72 8.33 -9.88
C LEU A 159 -14.60 9.86 -9.84
N CYS A 160 -13.51 10.42 -10.35
CA CYS A 160 -13.33 11.88 -10.45
C CYS A 160 -14.35 12.50 -11.42
N ASP A 161 -14.60 11.87 -12.56
CA ASP A 161 -15.58 12.35 -13.53
C ASP A 161 -16.99 12.34 -12.95
N TRP A 162 -17.38 11.23 -12.29
CA TRP A 162 -18.64 11.16 -11.58
C TRP A 162 -18.78 12.25 -10.52
N ASP A 163 -17.74 12.47 -9.70
CA ASP A 163 -17.80 13.44 -8.60
C ASP A 163 -17.92 14.89 -9.11
N ARG A 164 -17.28 15.23 -10.24
CA ARG A 164 -17.41 16.57 -10.87
C ARG A 164 -18.84 16.88 -11.33
N LEU A 165 -19.62 15.87 -11.66
CA LEU A 165 -21.02 16.02 -12.07
C LEU A 165 -22.00 16.16 -10.89
N GLN A 166 -21.53 16.01 -9.66
CA GLN A 166 -22.38 16.08 -8.48
C GLN A 166 -22.52 17.52 -7.98
N SER A 167 -23.74 17.94 -7.64
CA SER A 167 -24.00 19.23 -6.98
C SER A 167 -23.58 19.20 -5.50
N ARG A 168 -22.27 19.32 -5.23
CA ARG A 168 -21.70 19.21 -3.87
C ARG A 168 -20.76 20.37 -3.55
N ALA A 169 -20.75 20.76 -2.27
CA ALA A 169 -19.86 21.81 -1.77
C ALA A 169 -18.38 21.38 -1.70
N LYS A 170 -18.10 20.07 -1.61
CA LYS A 170 -16.74 19.52 -1.53
C LYS A 170 -16.60 18.34 -2.49
N HIS A 171 -15.71 18.51 -3.45
CA HIS A 171 -15.32 17.47 -4.40
C HIS A 171 -14.13 16.67 -3.91
N ILE A 172 -14.00 15.46 -4.44
CA ILE A 172 -12.88 14.57 -4.12
C ILE A 172 -11.56 15.18 -4.57
N ARG A 173 -10.54 15.03 -3.73
CA ARG A 173 -9.17 15.48 -3.98
C ARG A 173 -8.23 14.30 -3.99
N ARG A 174 -7.37 14.24 -5.01
CA ARG A 174 -6.30 13.25 -5.05
C ARG A 174 -5.23 13.59 -4.03
N ASN A 175 -4.61 12.55 -3.47
CA ASN A 175 -3.42 12.68 -2.64
C ASN A 175 -2.24 13.22 -3.47
N PHE A 176 -2.04 12.67 -4.67
CA PHE A 176 -1.08 13.15 -5.65
C PHE A 176 -1.71 13.27 -7.04
N PRO A 177 -1.15 14.11 -7.93
CA PRO A 177 -1.44 14.06 -9.35
C PRO A 177 -1.37 12.63 -9.91
N GLU A 178 -2.21 12.32 -10.91
CA GLU A 178 -2.31 10.97 -11.50
C GLU A 178 -0.96 10.42 -11.99
N ARG A 179 -0.10 11.26 -12.57
CA ARG A 179 1.26 10.89 -13.00
C ARG A 179 2.14 10.31 -11.87
N PHE A 180 1.86 10.69 -10.62
CA PHE A 180 2.62 10.21 -9.45
C PHE A 180 1.93 9.07 -8.72
N SER A 181 0.60 8.93 -8.82
CA SER A 181 -0.10 7.84 -8.14
C SER A 181 -1.50 7.57 -8.70
N VAL A 182 -1.78 6.28 -8.94
CA VAL A 182 -3.11 5.75 -9.26
C VAL A 182 -3.90 5.32 -8.00
N PHE A 183 -3.29 5.37 -6.83
CA PHE A 183 -3.95 4.97 -5.58
C PHE A 183 -4.86 6.07 -5.04
N THR A 184 -6.04 5.69 -4.54
CA THR A 184 -6.98 6.66 -3.97
C THR A 184 -6.64 7.06 -2.55
N THR A 185 -5.95 6.18 -1.81
CA THR A 185 -5.69 6.32 -0.38
C THR A 185 -4.22 6.06 -0.08
N ALA A 186 -3.72 6.69 0.98
CA ALA A 186 -2.41 6.44 1.54
C ALA A 186 -2.49 6.31 3.06
N THR A 187 -1.52 5.61 3.66
CA THR A 187 -1.29 5.61 5.11
C THR A 187 0.09 6.13 5.43
N TYR A 188 0.13 7.11 6.31
CA TYR A 188 1.34 7.46 7.04
C TYR A 188 1.37 6.60 8.31
N ASN A 189 2.27 5.62 8.36
CA ASN A 189 2.58 4.89 9.59
C ASN A 189 3.74 5.61 10.26
N PHE A 190 3.42 6.34 11.30
CA PHE A 190 4.34 7.21 12.01
C PHE A 190 5.21 6.44 12.99
N GLY A 191 6.43 6.93 13.16
CA GLY A 191 7.41 6.42 14.09
C GLY A 191 7.15 6.89 15.54
N PRO A 192 8.12 6.64 16.43
CA PRO A 192 9.49 6.23 16.11
C PRO A 192 9.60 4.72 15.84
N VAL A 193 8.61 3.92 16.27
CA VAL A 193 8.65 2.45 16.12
C VAL A 193 7.34 1.96 15.50
N THR A 194 7.31 1.85 14.17
CA THR A 194 6.22 1.21 13.44
C THR A 194 6.46 -0.31 13.37
N VAL A 195 5.80 -1.05 14.25
CA VAL A 195 5.78 -2.53 14.22
C VAL A 195 4.35 -3.02 14.05
N THR A 196 4.13 -3.89 13.07
CA THR A 196 2.80 -4.44 12.80
C THR A 196 2.68 -5.90 13.21
N LEU A 197 1.56 -6.29 13.82
CA LEU A 197 1.20 -7.70 14.00
C LEU A 197 0.80 -8.36 12.65
N PRO A 198 0.86 -9.69 12.51
CA PRO A 198 0.40 -10.38 11.30
C PRO A 198 -1.05 -10.04 10.94
N HIS A 199 -1.28 -9.53 9.74
CA HIS A 199 -2.61 -9.11 9.30
C HIS A 199 -2.78 -9.12 7.79
N ILE A 200 -4.03 -9.00 7.34
CA ILE A 200 -4.40 -8.71 5.94
C ILE A 200 -5.17 -7.39 5.85
N ASP A 201 -5.15 -6.76 4.69
CA ASP A 201 -5.92 -5.54 4.38
C ASP A 201 -7.24 -5.88 3.73
N PHE A 202 -8.11 -6.60 4.44
CA PHE A 202 -9.37 -7.13 3.88
C PHE A 202 -10.29 -6.08 3.23
N GLY A 203 -10.10 -4.78 3.51
CA GLY A 203 -10.84 -3.68 2.90
C GLY A 203 -10.33 -3.25 1.52
N ASN A 204 -9.16 -3.72 1.10
CA ASN A 204 -8.55 -3.42 -0.20
C ASN A 204 -9.04 -4.40 -1.27
N LEU A 205 -8.80 -4.07 -2.54
CA LEU A 205 -9.13 -4.95 -3.66
C LEU A 205 -8.38 -6.29 -3.52
N ALA A 206 -9.09 -7.42 -3.62
CA ALA A 206 -8.53 -8.74 -3.30
C ALA A 206 -7.34 -9.15 -4.17
N TRP A 207 -7.45 -8.96 -5.49
CA TRP A 207 -6.36 -9.14 -6.45
C TRP A 207 -5.60 -7.82 -6.69
N GLY A 208 -5.89 -6.77 -5.93
CA GLY A 208 -5.26 -5.47 -6.12
C GLY A 208 -3.95 -5.38 -5.37
N TRP A 209 -2.99 -4.66 -5.94
CA TRP A 209 -1.74 -4.36 -5.25
C TRP A 209 -1.87 -3.13 -4.35
N CYS A 210 -1.04 -3.12 -3.31
CA CYS A 210 -0.77 -1.97 -2.47
C CYS A 210 0.74 -1.75 -2.45
N ALA A 211 1.18 -0.50 -2.40
CA ALA A 211 2.58 -0.16 -2.27
C ALA A 211 2.93 0.12 -0.81
N ILE A 212 4.07 -0.39 -0.35
CA ILE A 212 4.63 -0.14 0.97
C ILE A 212 6.07 0.32 0.77
N THR A 213 6.44 1.46 1.32
CA THR A 213 7.83 1.93 1.40
C THR A 213 8.26 1.98 2.87
N ALA A 214 9.35 1.29 3.21
CA ALA A 214 9.96 1.41 4.54
C ALA A 214 10.77 2.70 4.64
N LEU A 215 10.75 3.34 5.80
CA LEU A 215 11.44 4.59 6.07
C LEU A 215 11.99 4.59 7.51
N GLY A 216 12.89 5.52 7.81
CA GLY A 216 13.52 5.66 9.13
C GLY A 216 15.00 5.27 9.11
N ASN A 217 15.57 5.11 10.31
CA ASN A 217 16.96 4.75 10.50
C ASN A 217 17.03 3.49 11.38
N PHE A 218 17.18 2.33 10.74
CA PHE A 218 17.32 1.04 11.39
C PHE A 218 18.26 0.14 10.59
N ASP A 219 18.93 -0.79 11.26
CA ASP A 219 19.75 -1.81 10.62
C ASP A 219 18.86 -2.93 10.02
N PRO A 220 18.72 -3.00 8.69
CA PRO A 220 17.84 -3.97 8.05
C PRO A 220 18.37 -5.41 8.12
N ASP A 221 19.64 -5.61 8.49
CA ASP A 221 20.22 -6.95 8.72
C ASP A 221 19.90 -7.48 10.12
N ARG A 222 19.46 -6.62 11.04
CA ARG A 222 19.16 -6.98 12.44
C ARG A 222 17.68 -6.91 12.80
N GLY A 223 16.88 -6.15 12.06
CA GLY A 223 15.48 -5.89 12.40
C GLY A 223 14.66 -5.33 11.24
N GLY A 224 13.39 -5.00 11.49
CA GLY A 224 12.54 -4.29 10.54
C GLY A 224 12.11 -5.06 9.28
N HIS A 225 12.58 -6.31 9.11
CA HIS A 225 12.22 -7.23 8.03
C HIS A 225 10.71 -7.31 7.80
N LEU A 226 10.29 -7.40 6.54
CA LEU A 226 8.90 -7.67 6.17
C LEU A 226 8.68 -9.19 6.12
N VAL A 227 7.61 -9.67 6.75
CA VAL A 227 7.25 -11.10 6.75
C VAL A 227 5.99 -11.29 5.93
N LEU A 228 6.04 -12.16 4.93
CA LEU A 228 4.88 -12.63 4.16
C LEU A 228 4.59 -14.08 4.58
N TRP A 229 3.64 -14.23 5.50
CA TRP A 229 3.42 -15.48 6.24
C TRP A 229 2.94 -16.61 5.34
N ASP A 230 1.98 -16.33 4.46
CA ASP A 230 1.38 -17.36 3.59
C ASP A 230 2.37 -17.86 2.54
N LEU A 231 3.36 -17.03 2.18
CA LEU A 231 4.46 -17.39 1.28
C LEU A 231 5.68 -17.96 2.02
N LYS A 232 5.67 -17.94 3.36
CA LYS A 232 6.82 -18.32 4.20
C LYS A 232 8.11 -17.55 3.86
N LEU A 233 7.97 -16.26 3.52
CA LEU A 233 9.10 -15.38 3.17
C LEU A 233 9.37 -14.38 4.29
N ILE A 234 10.64 -14.29 4.70
CA ILE A 234 11.15 -13.18 5.53
C ILE A 234 12.06 -12.36 4.64
N ILE A 235 11.66 -11.12 4.39
CA ILE A 235 12.29 -10.21 3.45
C ILE A 235 13.07 -9.15 4.23
N ARG A 236 14.39 -9.07 4.04
CA ARG A 236 15.16 -7.87 4.43
C ARG A 236 14.52 -6.67 3.73
N PHE A 237 14.19 -5.62 4.46
CA PHE A 237 13.40 -4.52 3.89
C PHE A 237 13.97 -3.17 4.36
N PRO A 238 15.04 -2.69 3.70
CA PRO A 238 15.76 -1.48 4.10
C PRO A 238 14.91 -0.22 4.09
N PRO A 239 15.26 0.81 4.89
CA PRO A 239 14.74 2.16 4.67
C PRO A 239 14.94 2.60 3.22
N GLY A 240 13.96 3.26 2.63
CA GLY A 240 13.96 3.68 1.22
C GLY A 240 13.39 2.63 0.25
N SER A 241 13.39 1.35 0.64
CA SER A 241 12.92 0.27 -0.22
C SER A 241 11.40 0.17 -0.31
N THR A 242 10.91 -0.20 -1.50
CA THR A 242 9.49 -0.35 -1.81
C THR A 242 9.12 -1.78 -2.18
N ILE A 243 7.92 -2.22 -1.80
CA ILE A 243 7.30 -3.47 -2.26
C ILE A 243 5.88 -3.18 -2.75
N LEU A 244 5.44 -3.87 -3.81
CA LEU A 244 4.04 -3.91 -4.21
C LEU A 244 3.52 -5.33 -4.05
N LEU A 245 2.43 -5.50 -3.29
CA LEU A 245 1.87 -6.82 -2.98
C LEU A 245 0.34 -6.79 -2.82
N PRO A 246 -0.36 -7.92 -3.04
CA PRO A 246 -1.80 -8.02 -2.83
C PRO A 246 -2.15 -8.16 -1.34
N SER A 247 -2.16 -7.01 -0.66
CA SER A 247 -2.20 -6.94 0.82
C SER A 247 -3.53 -7.40 1.42
N ALA A 248 -4.59 -7.46 0.61
CA ALA A 248 -5.90 -7.97 0.99
C ALA A 248 -5.94 -9.49 1.22
N ILE A 249 -5.02 -10.23 0.60
CA ILE A 249 -5.00 -11.71 0.64
C ILE A 249 -3.72 -12.28 1.23
N LEU A 250 -2.60 -11.54 1.17
CA LEU A 250 -1.33 -11.99 1.77
C LEU A 250 -1.21 -11.48 3.20
N ARG A 251 -1.18 -12.39 4.16
CA ARG A 251 -0.91 -12.08 5.56
C ARG A 251 0.53 -11.59 5.68
N HIS A 252 0.67 -10.37 6.19
CA HIS A 252 1.97 -9.71 6.30
C HIS A 252 2.15 -9.00 7.64
N SER A 253 3.41 -8.82 8.03
CA SER A 253 3.84 -8.04 9.20
C SER A 253 5.25 -7.51 8.99
N ASN A 254 5.79 -6.79 9.97
CA ASN A 254 7.22 -6.50 10.02
C ASN A 254 7.78 -6.81 11.41
N LEU A 255 9.06 -7.18 11.45
CA LEU A 255 9.77 -7.49 12.69
C LEU A 255 10.14 -6.22 13.45
N LYS A 256 10.42 -6.38 14.75
CA LYS A 256 10.93 -5.30 15.59
C LYS A 256 12.28 -4.79 15.06
N ILE A 257 12.56 -3.54 15.36
CA ILE A 257 13.87 -2.90 15.16
C ILE A 257 14.65 -2.89 16.49
N GLY A 258 15.94 -2.60 16.41
CA GLY A 258 16.84 -2.46 17.55
C GLY A 258 16.52 -1.25 18.45
N PRO A 259 17.13 -1.20 19.64
CA PRO A 259 16.97 -0.06 20.54
C PRO A 259 17.54 1.22 19.90
N ASN A 260 16.86 2.35 20.11
CA ASN A 260 17.19 3.68 19.58
C ASN A 260 17.10 3.82 18.05
N GLU A 261 16.66 2.78 17.34
CA GLU A 261 16.36 2.86 15.92
C GLU A 261 14.98 3.47 15.68
N THR A 262 14.74 3.93 14.45
CA THR A 262 13.44 4.45 14.04
C THR A 262 12.92 3.76 12.80
N ARG A 263 11.60 3.51 12.74
CA ARG A 263 10.92 2.94 11.59
C ARG A 263 9.56 3.56 11.37
N PHE A 264 9.35 3.98 10.13
CA PHE A 264 8.14 4.53 9.57
C PHE A 264 7.77 3.70 8.33
N SER A 265 6.55 3.86 7.84
CA SER A 265 6.25 3.39 6.49
C SER A 265 5.18 4.23 5.82
N PHE A 266 5.42 4.54 4.55
CA PHE A 266 4.43 5.16 3.69
C PHE A 266 3.77 4.08 2.85
N THR A 267 2.44 4.00 2.88
CA THR A 267 1.70 3.01 2.09
C THR A 267 0.68 3.68 1.19
N GLN A 268 0.46 3.11 0.01
CA GLN A 268 -0.55 3.57 -0.95
C GLN A 268 -1.41 2.39 -1.39
N PHE A 269 -2.72 2.60 -1.41
CA PHE A 269 -3.71 1.55 -1.66
C PHE A 269 -5.03 2.14 -2.14
N THR A 270 -5.89 1.29 -2.70
CA THR A 270 -7.27 1.65 -3.06
C THR A 270 -8.24 0.67 -2.38
N PRO A 271 -9.14 1.15 -1.51
CA PRO A 271 -10.17 0.31 -0.92
C PRO A 271 -11.09 -0.33 -1.98
N ALA A 272 -11.47 -1.60 -1.77
CA ALA A 272 -12.38 -2.34 -2.66
C ALA A 272 -13.73 -1.64 -2.87
N GLY A 273 -14.17 -0.84 -1.89
CA GLY A 273 -15.40 -0.07 -1.97
C GLY A 273 -15.41 0.93 -3.13
N ILE A 274 -14.25 1.45 -3.54
CA ILE A 274 -14.14 2.37 -4.68
C ILE A 274 -14.40 1.62 -5.99
N PHE A 275 -13.73 0.50 -6.21
CA PHE A 275 -13.95 -0.34 -7.39
C PHE A 275 -15.39 -0.82 -7.48
N ARG A 276 -15.96 -1.24 -6.35
CA ARG A 276 -17.36 -1.67 -6.28
C ARG A 276 -18.32 -0.54 -6.61
N TRP A 277 -18.05 0.69 -6.15
CA TRP A 277 -18.87 1.86 -6.47
C TRP A 277 -18.91 2.12 -7.97
N VAL A 278 -17.74 2.16 -8.62
CA VAL A 278 -17.64 2.38 -10.08
C VAL A 278 -18.28 1.23 -10.86
N TYR A 279 -18.01 -0.02 -10.46
CA TYR A 279 -18.62 -1.21 -11.07
C TYR A 279 -20.15 -1.20 -11.00
N ASN A 280 -20.70 -0.70 -9.89
CA ASN A 280 -22.13 -0.60 -9.65
C ASN A 280 -22.75 0.65 -10.28
N ASP A 281 -22.07 1.29 -11.24
CA ASP A 281 -22.57 2.50 -11.90
C ASP A 281 -22.90 3.58 -10.86
N PHE A 282 -21.92 3.81 -9.99
CA PHE A 282 -21.90 4.83 -8.93
C PHE A 282 -23.05 4.71 -7.93
N ARG A 283 -23.34 3.48 -7.50
CA ARG A 283 -24.37 3.14 -6.51
C ARG A 283 -23.87 2.16 -5.45
N THR A 284 -24.46 2.21 -4.25
CA THR A 284 -24.17 1.19 -3.24
C THR A 284 -24.83 -0.14 -3.60
N ASP A 285 -24.32 -1.24 -3.03
CA ASP A 285 -25.03 -2.53 -3.10
C ASP A 285 -26.44 -2.44 -2.49
N LYS A 286 -26.63 -1.57 -1.48
CA LYS A 286 -27.93 -1.32 -0.84
C LYS A 286 -28.90 -0.66 -1.81
N ASP A 287 -28.45 0.37 -2.54
CA ASP A 287 -29.29 1.07 -3.53
C ASP A 287 -29.73 0.13 -4.64
N ILE A 288 -28.82 -0.73 -5.13
CA ILE A 288 -29.17 -1.69 -6.18
C ILE A 288 -30.13 -2.76 -5.65
N ASN A 289 -29.87 -3.30 -4.46
CA ASN A 289 -30.71 -4.37 -3.91
C ASN A 289 -32.08 -3.88 -3.42
N GLY A 290 -32.19 -2.60 -3.04
CA GLY A 290 -33.46 -1.98 -2.63
C GLY A 290 -34.25 -1.34 -3.77
N SER A 291 -33.65 -1.22 -4.96
CA SER A 291 -34.27 -0.59 -6.12
C SER A 291 -35.31 -1.52 -6.75
N LYS A 292 -36.56 -1.05 -6.85
CA LYS A 292 -37.64 -1.73 -7.61
C LYS A 292 -37.34 -1.82 -9.12
N ASN A 293 -36.39 -1.03 -9.61
CA ASN A 293 -36.00 -0.99 -11.02
C ASN A 293 -34.84 -1.94 -11.35
N THR A 294 -34.30 -2.67 -10.37
CA THR A 294 -33.27 -3.68 -10.64
C THR A 294 -33.93 -4.96 -11.12
N THR A 295 -33.66 -5.37 -12.36
CA THR A 295 -34.30 -6.57 -12.93
C THR A 295 -33.70 -7.86 -12.37
N PRO A 296 -34.43 -8.99 -12.38
CA PRO A 296 -33.89 -10.30 -12.02
C PRO A 296 -32.62 -10.65 -12.81
N GLU A 297 -32.53 -10.28 -14.09
CA GLU A 297 -31.38 -10.52 -14.95
C GLU A 297 -30.15 -9.74 -14.46
N GLN A 298 -30.33 -8.49 -14.01
CA GLN A 298 -29.26 -7.69 -13.43
C GLN A 298 -28.75 -8.31 -12.12
N HIS A 299 -29.66 -8.83 -11.27
CA HIS A 299 -29.27 -9.57 -10.07
C HIS A 299 -28.48 -10.84 -10.40
N GLN A 300 -28.94 -11.64 -11.36
CA GLN A 300 -28.26 -12.87 -11.78
C GLN A 300 -26.91 -12.59 -12.41
N ARG A 301 -26.80 -11.54 -13.24
CA ARG A 301 -25.52 -11.08 -13.79
C ARG A 301 -24.55 -10.72 -12.67
N ARG A 302 -24.96 -9.89 -11.70
CA ARG A 302 -24.11 -9.51 -10.56
C ARG A 302 -23.68 -10.71 -9.73
N LYS A 303 -24.53 -11.73 -9.60
CA LYS A 303 -24.16 -12.99 -8.93
C LYS A 303 -23.05 -13.72 -9.69
N ARG A 304 -23.21 -13.92 -11.00
CA ARG A 304 -22.18 -14.53 -11.86
C ARG A 304 -20.87 -13.75 -11.84
N ASP A 305 -20.96 -12.42 -11.96
CA ASP A 305 -19.79 -11.55 -11.95
C ASP A 305 -19.06 -11.60 -10.60
N ARG A 306 -19.78 -11.81 -9.48
CA ARG A 306 -19.16 -12.03 -8.14
C ARG A 306 -18.44 -13.36 -8.06
N GLU A 307 -19.03 -14.43 -8.58
CA GLU A 307 -18.45 -15.78 -8.61
C GLU A 307 -17.19 -15.83 -9.48
N GLY A 308 -17.19 -15.14 -10.63
CA GLY A 308 -16.05 -15.07 -11.54
C GLY A 308 -15.00 -14.03 -11.19
N ARG A 309 -15.28 -13.10 -10.25
CA ARG A 309 -14.48 -11.88 -10.05
C ARG A 309 -13.00 -12.13 -9.77
N TRP A 310 -12.71 -13.11 -8.93
CA TRP A 310 -11.33 -13.47 -8.61
C TRP A 310 -10.59 -13.94 -9.87
N ARG A 311 -11.22 -14.83 -10.64
CA ARG A 311 -10.65 -15.38 -11.88
C ARG A 311 -10.38 -14.28 -12.89
N GLU A 312 -11.31 -13.34 -13.07
CA GLU A 312 -11.11 -12.20 -13.98
C GLU A 312 -10.05 -11.22 -13.45
N GLY A 313 -9.99 -11.00 -12.14
CA GLY A 313 -8.99 -10.13 -11.53
C GLY A 313 -7.56 -10.65 -11.71
N ILE A 314 -7.34 -11.96 -11.57
CA ILE A 314 -6.02 -12.56 -11.74
C ILE A 314 -5.52 -12.52 -13.19
N LYS A 315 -6.41 -12.43 -14.18
CA LYS A 315 -5.99 -12.22 -15.58
C LYS A 315 -5.28 -10.88 -15.79
N MET A 316 -5.45 -9.91 -14.88
CA MET A 316 -4.73 -8.63 -14.92
C MET A 316 -3.29 -8.72 -14.40
N TYR A 317 -2.89 -9.88 -13.86
CA TYR A 317 -1.50 -10.09 -13.47
C TYR A 317 -0.68 -10.38 -14.71
N ARG A 318 0.42 -9.64 -14.85
CA ARG A 318 1.39 -9.88 -15.91
C ARG A 318 2.03 -11.25 -15.71
N LYS A 319 2.20 -12.00 -16.80
CA LYS A 319 3.03 -13.21 -16.81
C LYS A 319 4.51 -12.85 -16.87
N TRP A 320 5.32 -13.49 -16.05
CA TRP A 320 6.77 -13.41 -16.14
C TRP A 320 7.26 -14.29 -17.29
N ASP A 321 8.00 -13.70 -18.22
CA ASP A 321 8.61 -14.35 -19.39
C ASP A 321 10.11 -14.60 -19.20
N GLY A 322 10.74 -13.99 -18.20
CA GLY A 322 12.14 -14.19 -17.85
C GLY A 322 12.46 -15.56 -17.25
N PRO A 323 13.75 -15.84 -16.98
CA PRO A 323 14.18 -17.05 -16.29
C PRO A 323 13.64 -17.08 -14.85
N VAL A 324 13.36 -18.29 -14.35
CA VAL A 324 13.05 -18.54 -12.94
C VAL A 324 14.35 -18.90 -12.26
N LYS A 325 14.69 -18.18 -11.18
CA LYS A 325 15.91 -18.41 -10.40
C LYS A 325 15.65 -19.29 -9.20
#